data_AF-A0A7Y2DAP9-F1
#
_entry.id   AF-A0A7Y2DAP9-F1
#
_cell.length_a   1.000
_cell.length_b   1.000
_cell.length_c   1.000
_cell.angle_alpha   90.00
_cell.angle_beta   90.00
_cell.angle_gamma   90.00
#
_symmetry.space_group_name_H-M   'P 1'
#
loop_
_entity.id
_entity.type
_entity.pdbx_description
1 polymer ?
#
loop_
_entity_poly.entity_id
_entity_poly.type
_entity_poly.pdbx_seq_one_letter_code
_entity_poly.pdbx_strand_id
1 'polypeptide(L)'
;RRAQGGGGESKPARSPKGSPAAKLRRLERELADLERQIAERRDSITAQFDAVLGILERWGHVDGWALTDAGERTVRIYHELDLLVAEAIGRGLFDDLSVADTAGLASLFVYEHRSKEEPPEPWYSSSGVADRAAQIIRMAGELNREERRAHLTMSREPDPTMFAVVHAWAAGLDLVDVLDDELLTGGDFVRTAKQLIDLLRQIGDAAPSPDTRHQARAAADAVARGVVVSTAEDLDEALEHDQLRQETDAEPDERGSA
;
A
#
# COMPACT_ATOMS: atom_id res chain seq x y z
N ARG A 1 -80.06 49.86 32.46
CA ARG A 1 -79.75 48.99 31.29
C ARG A 1 -78.94 49.81 30.28
N ARG A 2 -78.04 49.15 29.52
CA ARG A 2 -76.91 49.64 28.67
C ARG A 2 -75.62 49.77 29.47
N ALA A 3 -74.69 48.79 29.49
CA ALA A 3 -73.96 48.07 28.44
C ALA A 3 -72.90 48.94 27.74
N GLN A 4 -71.64 48.81 28.18
CA GLN A 4 -70.44 49.12 27.39
C GLN A 4 -69.59 47.84 27.34
N GLY A 5 -69.46 47.30 26.14
CA GLY A 5 -68.50 46.25 25.82
C GLY A 5 -67.18 46.88 25.39
N GLY A 6 -66.10 46.54 26.10
CA GLY A 6 -64.73 46.78 25.65
C GLY A 6 -64.25 45.55 24.89
N GLY A 7 -64.02 45.71 23.59
CA GLY A 7 -63.50 44.69 22.70
C GLY A 7 -62.06 44.33 23.04
N GLY A 8 -61.80 43.02 23.19
CA GLY A 8 -60.44 42.49 23.23
C GLY A 8 -59.80 42.53 21.85
N GLU A 9 -58.71 43.29 21.72
CA GLU A 9 -57.79 43.17 20.59
C GLU A 9 -57.18 41.77 20.57
N SER A 10 -57.64 40.95 19.62
CA SER A 10 -56.98 39.70 19.28
C SER A 10 -55.73 40.00 18.48
N LYS A 11 -54.58 39.88 19.14
CA LYS A 11 -53.24 39.85 18.54
C LYS A 11 -53.19 38.76 17.45
N PRO A 12 -52.74 39.02 16.21
CA PRO A 12 -52.75 38.00 15.18
C PRO A 12 -51.73 36.92 15.53
N ALA A 13 -52.18 35.66 15.46
CA ALA A 13 -51.33 34.49 15.58
C ALA A 13 -50.19 34.58 14.56
N ARG A 14 -48.94 34.44 15.02
CA ARG A 14 -47.79 34.23 14.14
C ARG A 14 -48.06 32.98 13.28
N SER A 15 -48.28 33.17 11.99
CA SER A 15 -48.42 32.07 11.03
C SER A 15 -47.17 31.19 11.09
N PRO A 16 -47.31 29.85 11.23
CA PRO A 16 -46.16 28.97 11.24
C PRO A 16 -45.62 28.82 9.81
N LYS A 17 -44.28 28.85 9.71
CA LYS A 17 -43.42 28.16 8.73
C LYS A 17 -43.83 28.24 7.25
N GLY A 18 -43.00 28.96 6.49
CA GLY A 18 -42.93 29.11 5.02
C GLY A 18 -43.93 28.35 4.13
N SER A 19 -44.57 29.11 3.23
CA SER A 19 -45.48 28.59 2.19
C SER A 19 -44.97 27.29 1.53
N PRO A 20 -45.86 26.30 1.27
CA PRO A 20 -45.52 25.11 0.49
C PRO A 20 -44.78 25.41 -0.81
N ALA A 21 -45.11 26.53 -1.48
CA ALA A 21 -44.43 26.98 -2.69
C ALA A 21 -42.98 27.45 -2.44
N ALA A 22 -42.70 28.03 -1.27
CA ALA A 22 -41.34 28.39 -0.87
C ALA A 22 -40.50 27.15 -0.53
N LYS A 23 -41.13 26.13 0.07
CA LYS A 23 -40.49 24.83 0.32
C LYS A 23 -40.19 24.09 -0.99
N LEU A 24 -41.13 24.09 -1.94
CA LEU A 24 -40.94 23.51 -3.27
C LEU A 24 -39.77 24.17 -4.01
N ARG A 25 -39.74 25.52 -4.10
CA ARG A 25 -38.63 26.27 -4.73
C ARG A 25 -37.27 26.06 -4.05
N ARG A 26 -37.26 25.71 -2.76
CA ARG A 26 -36.02 25.37 -2.06
C ARG A 26 -35.55 23.98 -2.47
N LEU A 27 -36.45 22.99 -2.47
CA LEU A 27 -36.14 21.62 -2.89
C LEU A 27 -35.73 21.55 -4.37
N GLU A 28 -36.36 22.33 -5.25
CA GLU A 28 -35.98 22.43 -6.67
C GLU A 28 -34.56 22.99 -6.85
N ARG A 29 -34.16 23.98 -6.03
CA ARG A 29 -32.79 24.51 -6.04
C ARG A 29 -31.79 23.50 -5.48
N GLU A 30 -32.12 22.86 -4.36
CA GLU A 30 -31.28 21.81 -3.79
C GLU A 30 -31.10 20.64 -4.77
N LEU A 31 -32.15 20.25 -5.51
CA LEU A 31 -32.08 19.24 -6.56
C LEU A 31 -31.18 19.68 -7.72
N ALA A 32 -31.37 20.89 -8.24
CA ALA A 32 -30.55 21.42 -9.33
C ALA A 32 -29.06 21.57 -8.93
N ASP A 33 -28.79 21.94 -7.68
CA ASP A 33 -27.43 22.05 -7.15
C ASP A 33 -26.77 20.67 -7.00
N LEU A 34 -27.53 19.65 -6.58
CA LEU A 34 -27.05 18.25 -6.51
C LEU A 34 -26.80 17.67 -7.91
N GLU A 35 -27.71 17.90 -8.86
CA GLU A 35 -27.57 17.47 -10.26
C GLU A 35 -26.31 18.08 -10.90
N ARG A 36 -26.06 19.37 -10.67
CA ARG A 36 -24.83 20.04 -11.15
C ARG A 36 -23.58 19.43 -10.54
N GLN A 37 -23.57 19.17 -9.23
CA GLN A 37 -22.42 18.53 -8.55
C GLN A 37 -22.16 17.11 -9.07
N ILE A 38 -23.21 16.34 -9.37
CA ILE A 38 -23.07 14.99 -9.96
C ILE A 38 -22.47 15.10 -11.36
N ALA A 39 -22.94 16.03 -12.19
CA ALA A 39 -22.42 16.24 -13.54
C ALA A 39 -20.93 16.65 -13.51
N GLU A 40 -20.57 17.62 -12.67
CA GLU A 40 -19.17 18.06 -12.50
C GLU A 40 -18.26 16.91 -12.03
N ARG A 41 -18.71 16.10 -11.07
CA ARG A 41 -17.97 14.92 -10.61
C ARG A 41 -17.80 13.88 -11.71
N ARG A 42 -18.85 13.61 -12.49
CA ARG A 42 -18.79 12.63 -13.58
C ARG A 42 -17.81 13.07 -14.67
N ASP A 43 -17.84 14.35 -15.02
CA ASP A 43 -16.94 14.90 -16.03
C ASP A 43 -15.49 14.88 -15.51
N SER A 44 -15.25 15.10 -14.21
CA SER A 44 -13.92 14.91 -13.61
C SER A 44 -13.43 13.46 -13.59
N ILE A 45 -14.31 12.48 -13.37
CA ILE A 45 -13.93 11.06 -13.39
C ILE A 45 -13.56 10.65 -14.82
N THR A 46 -14.32 11.12 -15.81
CA THR A 46 -14.03 10.84 -17.23
C THR A 46 -12.67 11.42 -17.62
N ALA A 47 -12.40 12.67 -17.25
CA ALA A 47 -11.11 13.30 -17.52
C ALA A 47 -9.93 12.59 -16.82
N GLN A 48 -10.11 12.12 -15.58
CA GLN A 48 -9.09 11.33 -14.88
C GLN A 48 -8.86 9.97 -15.56
N PHE A 49 -9.92 9.30 -15.99
CA PHE A 49 -9.82 8.03 -16.69
C PHE A 49 -9.09 8.19 -18.04
N ASP A 50 -9.43 9.19 -18.83
CA ASP A 50 -8.76 9.51 -20.09
C ASP A 50 -7.27 9.86 -19.87
N ALA A 51 -6.96 10.59 -18.79
CA ALA A 51 -5.59 10.92 -18.42
C ALA A 51 -4.77 9.67 -18.05
N VAL A 52 -5.35 8.74 -17.28
CA VAL A 52 -4.72 7.46 -16.93
C VAL A 52 -4.52 6.60 -18.18
N LEU A 53 -5.55 6.45 -19.03
CA LEU A 53 -5.43 5.72 -20.29
C LEU A 53 -4.33 6.31 -21.18
N GLY A 54 -4.25 7.64 -21.28
CA GLY A 54 -3.19 8.29 -22.04
C GLY A 54 -1.79 7.97 -21.51
N ILE A 55 -1.60 7.85 -20.19
CA ILE A 55 -0.32 7.41 -19.61
C ILE A 55 -0.06 5.95 -19.97
N LEU A 56 -1.04 5.06 -19.74
CA LEU A 56 -0.89 3.64 -20.05
C LEU A 56 -0.56 3.41 -21.53
N GLU A 57 -1.17 4.17 -22.45
CA GLU A 57 -0.90 4.09 -23.89
C GLU A 57 0.52 4.56 -24.22
N ARG A 58 0.97 5.69 -23.64
CA ARG A 58 2.35 6.19 -23.82
C ARG A 58 3.42 5.22 -23.31
N TRP A 59 3.11 4.50 -22.24
CA TRP A 59 3.98 3.47 -21.67
C TRP A 59 3.78 2.10 -22.35
N GLY A 60 2.88 1.99 -23.33
CA GLY A 60 2.69 0.78 -24.13
C GLY A 60 1.94 -0.34 -23.42
N HIS A 61 1.15 -0.04 -22.38
CA HIS A 61 0.32 -1.00 -21.65
C HIS A 61 -1.04 -1.23 -22.32
N VAL A 62 -1.52 -0.25 -23.08
CA VAL A 62 -2.75 -0.35 -23.87
C VAL A 62 -2.52 0.14 -25.30
N ASP A 63 -3.29 -0.43 -26.23
CA ASP A 63 -3.44 0.06 -27.61
C ASP A 63 -4.94 0.29 -27.84
N GLY A 64 -5.36 1.56 -27.76
CA GLY A 64 -6.77 1.94 -27.66
C GLY A 64 -7.47 1.31 -26.46
N TRP A 65 -8.31 0.30 -26.71
CA TRP A 65 -9.09 -0.42 -25.67
C TRP A 65 -8.59 -1.84 -25.41
N ALA A 66 -7.49 -2.25 -26.03
CA ALA A 66 -6.89 -3.57 -25.84
C ALA A 66 -5.67 -3.49 -24.91
N LEU A 67 -5.50 -4.50 -24.06
CA LEU A 67 -4.26 -4.69 -23.30
C LEU A 67 -3.16 -5.19 -24.24
N THR A 68 -1.96 -4.67 -24.07
CA THR A 68 -0.74 -5.25 -24.64
C THR A 68 -0.18 -6.32 -23.71
N ASP A 69 0.90 -7.01 -24.12
CA ASP A 69 1.64 -7.91 -23.23
C ASP A 69 2.13 -7.21 -21.95
N ALA A 70 2.42 -5.91 -22.01
CA ALA A 70 2.77 -5.12 -20.83
C ALA A 70 1.55 -4.86 -19.94
N GLY A 71 0.41 -4.49 -20.53
CA GLY A 71 -0.85 -4.32 -19.80
C GLY A 71 -1.31 -5.60 -19.12
N GLU A 72 -1.19 -6.76 -19.79
CA GLU A 72 -1.49 -8.05 -19.18
C GLU A 72 -0.60 -8.36 -17.96
N ARG A 73 0.65 -7.90 -17.94
CA ARG A 73 1.51 -8.02 -16.75
C ARG A 73 1.03 -7.10 -15.64
N THR A 74 0.70 -5.85 -15.95
CA THR A 74 0.23 -4.87 -14.96
C THR A 74 -1.02 -5.33 -14.23
N VAL A 75 -1.98 -5.96 -14.93
CA VAL A 75 -3.19 -6.52 -14.33
C VAL A 75 -2.91 -7.61 -13.28
N ARG A 76 -1.74 -8.26 -13.33
CA ARG A 76 -1.32 -9.29 -12.35
C ARG A 76 -0.68 -8.69 -11.10
N ILE A 77 -0.42 -7.39 -11.08
CA ILE A 77 0.20 -6.69 -9.95
C ILE A 77 -0.88 -5.88 -9.21
N TYR A 78 -1.13 -6.24 -7.97
CA TYR A 78 -2.02 -5.53 -7.04
C TYR A 78 -1.16 -4.72 -6.07
N HIS A 79 -0.69 -3.57 -6.52
CA HIS A 79 0.18 -2.68 -5.77
C HIS A 79 -0.06 -1.22 -6.18
N GLU A 80 0.19 -0.25 -5.29
CA GLU A 80 0.01 1.18 -5.63
C GLU A 80 1.01 1.69 -6.67
N LEU A 81 2.11 0.96 -6.84
CA LEU A 81 3.16 1.17 -7.85
C LEU A 81 3.10 0.10 -8.95
N ASP A 82 1.91 -0.46 -9.24
CA ASP A 82 1.70 -1.56 -10.18
C ASP A 82 2.37 -1.34 -11.55
N LEU A 83 2.16 -0.18 -12.16
CA LEU A 83 2.73 0.19 -13.44
C LEU A 83 4.26 0.19 -13.39
N LEU A 84 4.84 0.75 -12.33
CA LEU A 84 6.29 0.81 -12.17
C LEU A 84 6.90 -0.58 -11.92
N VAL A 85 6.24 -1.42 -11.14
CA VAL A 85 6.63 -2.82 -10.91
C VAL A 85 6.58 -3.59 -12.23
N ALA A 86 5.49 -3.47 -12.99
CA ALA A 86 5.32 -4.14 -14.28
C ALA A 86 6.38 -3.69 -15.30
N GLU A 87 6.78 -2.42 -15.28
CA GLU A 87 7.88 -1.88 -16.09
C GLU A 87 9.24 -2.44 -15.66
N ALA A 88 9.52 -2.49 -14.36
CA ALA A 88 10.77 -3.05 -13.85
C ALA A 88 10.93 -4.53 -14.25
N ILE A 89 9.85 -5.31 -14.14
CA ILE A 89 9.79 -6.69 -14.59
C ILE A 89 9.96 -6.76 -16.12
N GLY A 90 9.20 -5.96 -16.87
CA GLY A 90 9.21 -5.98 -18.33
C GLY A 90 10.56 -5.62 -18.96
N ARG A 91 11.36 -4.79 -18.26
CA ARG A 91 12.73 -4.42 -18.66
C ARG A 91 13.80 -5.38 -18.15
N GLY A 92 13.41 -6.46 -17.48
CA GLY A 92 14.34 -7.47 -16.97
C GLY A 92 15.19 -6.99 -15.79
N LEU A 93 14.73 -5.99 -15.03
CA LEU A 93 15.52 -5.47 -13.89
C LEU A 93 15.64 -6.49 -12.75
N PHE A 94 14.74 -7.47 -12.71
CA PHE A 94 14.79 -8.61 -11.78
C PHE A 94 15.52 -9.84 -12.34
N ASP A 95 16.03 -9.78 -13.57
CA ASP A 95 16.70 -10.92 -14.20
C ASP A 95 18.14 -11.07 -13.66
N ASP A 96 18.57 -12.33 -13.56
CA ASP A 96 19.89 -12.76 -13.07
C ASP A 96 20.24 -12.27 -11.65
N LEU A 97 19.23 -12.05 -10.81
CA LEU A 97 19.40 -11.69 -9.41
C LEU A 97 19.40 -12.91 -8.50
N SER A 98 20.16 -12.83 -7.41
CA SER A 98 20.06 -13.80 -6.32
C SER A 98 18.71 -13.66 -5.60
N VAL A 99 18.35 -14.67 -4.79
CA VAL A 99 17.18 -14.62 -3.91
C VAL A 99 17.19 -13.38 -3.01
N ALA A 100 18.33 -13.07 -2.39
CA ALA A 100 18.48 -11.94 -1.49
C ALA A 100 18.43 -10.60 -2.23
N ASP A 101 19.05 -10.50 -3.42
CA ASP A 101 18.98 -9.31 -4.27
C ASP A 101 17.57 -9.06 -4.81
N THR A 102 16.84 -10.13 -5.15
CA THR A 102 15.45 -10.04 -5.60
C THR A 102 14.56 -9.49 -4.48
N ALA A 103 14.72 -10.00 -3.26
CA ALA A 103 14.01 -9.49 -2.08
C ALA A 103 14.35 -8.02 -1.81
N GLY A 104 15.64 -7.68 -1.77
CA GLY A 104 16.10 -6.31 -1.53
C GLY A 104 15.62 -5.35 -2.61
N LEU A 105 15.68 -5.73 -3.89
CA LEU A 105 15.23 -4.86 -4.98
C LEU A 105 13.71 -4.66 -4.96
N ALA A 106 12.94 -5.70 -4.59
CA ALA A 106 11.49 -5.59 -4.43
C ALA A 106 11.10 -4.74 -3.22
N SER A 107 11.95 -4.62 -2.18
CA SER A 107 11.64 -3.81 -1.00
C SER A 107 11.50 -2.32 -1.31
N LEU A 108 12.13 -1.85 -2.39
CA LEU A 108 11.98 -0.48 -2.90
C LEU A 108 10.52 -0.10 -3.12
N PHE A 109 9.71 -1.07 -3.51
CA PHE A 109 8.32 -0.82 -3.83
C PHE A 109 7.42 -0.84 -2.61
N VAL A 110 7.78 -1.44 -1.48
CA VAL A 110 6.84 -1.60 -0.34
C VAL A 110 7.18 -0.71 0.85
N TYR A 111 8.44 -0.33 0.99
CA TYR A 111 8.88 0.51 2.10
C TYR A 111 8.74 2.00 1.78
N GLU A 112 8.58 2.79 2.84
CA GLU A 112 8.63 4.25 2.82
C GLU A 112 9.29 4.71 4.12
N HIS A 113 10.42 5.41 4.01
CA HIS A 113 11.07 6.03 5.16
C HIS A 113 10.20 7.18 5.68
N ARG A 114 9.65 7.00 6.88
CA ARG A 114 8.72 7.95 7.51
C ARG A 114 9.37 8.81 8.62
N SER A 115 10.68 8.67 8.83
CA SER A 115 11.39 9.45 9.84
C SER A 115 11.56 10.91 9.41
N LYS A 116 11.71 11.79 10.39
CA LYS A 116 12.11 13.19 10.16
C LYS A 116 13.61 13.33 9.90
N GLU A 117 14.36 12.30 10.27
CA GLU A 117 15.80 12.23 10.04
C GLU A 117 16.07 11.85 8.59
N GLU A 118 17.20 12.32 8.07
CA GLU A 118 17.62 12.02 6.71
C GLU A 118 17.77 10.49 6.55
N PRO A 119 17.22 9.90 5.47
CA PRO A 119 17.36 8.47 5.23
C PRO A 119 18.85 8.10 5.14
N PRO A 120 19.25 6.91 5.62
CA PRO A 120 20.61 6.43 5.45
C PRO A 120 20.95 6.30 3.95
N GLU A 121 22.24 6.37 3.62
CA GLU A 121 22.69 6.07 2.27
C GLU A 121 22.38 4.60 1.96
N PRO A 122 21.66 4.30 0.86
CA PRO A 122 21.29 2.93 0.54
C PRO A 122 22.53 2.11 0.19
N TRP A 123 22.59 0.90 0.76
CA TRP A 123 23.60 -0.09 0.42
C TRP A 123 23.05 -1.11 -0.58
N TYR A 124 23.91 -1.60 -1.47
CA TYR A 124 23.58 -2.66 -2.43
C TYR A 124 24.70 -3.71 -2.45
N SER A 125 24.35 -4.97 -2.75
CA SER A 125 25.28 -6.10 -2.80
C SER A 125 26.33 -5.99 -3.92
N SER A 126 26.01 -5.27 -5.00
CA SER A 126 26.88 -5.07 -6.15
C SER A 126 26.52 -3.80 -6.92
N SER A 127 27.45 -3.30 -7.75
CA SER A 127 27.17 -2.19 -8.65
C SER A 127 26.06 -2.50 -9.64
N GLY A 128 25.96 -3.76 -10.11
CA GLY A 128 24.89 -4.18 -11.02
C GLY A 128 23.50 -4.10 -10.39
N VAL A 129 23.38 -4.30 -9.07
CA VAL A 129 22.12 -4.12 -8.34
C VAL A 129 21.85 -2.63 -8.09
N ALA A 130 22.88 -1.86 -7.73
CA ALA A 130 22.76 -0.40 -7.59
C ALA A 130 22.28 0.26 -8.90
N ASP A 131 22.80 -0.17 -10.05
CA ASP A 131 22.38 0.33 -11.36
C ASP A 131 20.91 0.01 -11.69
N ARG A 132 20.42 -1.16 -11.27
CA ARG A 132 19.01 -1.55 -11.42
C ARG A 132 18.10 -0.72 -10.52
N ALA A 133 18.46 -0.53 -9.25
CA ALA A 133 17.74 0.35 -8.32
C ALA A 133 17.67 1.79 -8.86
N ALA A 134 18.79 2.31 -9.35
CA ALA A 134 18.83 3.64 -9.97
C ALA A 134 17.97 3.74 -11.24
N GLN A 135 17.84 2.66 -12.02
CA GLN A 135 16.91 2.62 -13.15
C GLN A 135 15.44 2.70 -12.70
N ILE A 136 15.07 1.96 -11.65
CA ILE A 136 13.71 2.00 -11.07
C ILE A 136 13.38 3.42 -10.60
N ILE A 137 14.28 4.06 -9.86
CA ILE A 137 14.10 5.43 -9.36
C ILE A 137 13.97 6.44 -10.51
N ARG A 138 14.76 6.30 -11.58
CA ARG A 138 14.64 7.15 -12.77
C ARG A 138 13.28 6.98 -13.47
N MET A 139 12.80 5.74 -13.61
CA MET A 139 11.49 5.45 -14.18
C MET A 139 10.36 6.05 -13.33
N ALA A 140 10.44 5.95 -12.00
CA ALA A 140 9.48 6.59 -11.10
C ALA A 140 9.44 8.10 -11.32
N GLY A 141 10.61 8.75 -11.43
CA GLY A 141 10.71 10.17 -11.74
C GLY A 141 10.14 10.53 -13.11
N GLU A 142 10.28 9.66 -14.12
CA GLU A 142 9.64 9.82 -15.44
C GLU A 142 8.12 9.75 -15.34
N LEU A 143 7.59 8.74 -14.64
CA LEU A 143 6.17 8.55 -14.42
C LEU A 143 5.55 9.73 -13.67
N ASN A 144 6.16 10.17 -12.57
CA ASN A 144 5.72 11.32 -11.78
C ASN A 144 5.65 12.62 -12.61
N ARG A 145 6.57 12.80 -13.58
CA ARG A 145 6.52 13.96 -14.50
C ARG A 145 5.32 13.86 -15.45
N GLU A 146 5.01 12.68 -15.94
CA GLU A 146 3.85 12.43 -16.81
C GLU A 146 2.53 12.60 -16.04
N GLU A 147 2.40 12.02 -14.86
CA GLU A 147 1.23 12.15 -13.98
C GLU A 147 0.97 13.62 -13.64
N ARG A 148 2.02 14.37 -13.30
CA ARG A 148 1.92 15.81 -13.04
C ARG A 148 1.42 16.59 -14.26
N ARG A 149 1.92 16.28 -15.47
CA ARG A 149 1.47 16.92 -16.72
C ARG A 149 0.01 16.59 -17.03
N ALA A 150 -0.44 15.39 -16.66
CA ALA A 150 -1.80 14.93 -16.83
C ALA A 150 -2.75 15.37 -15.69
N HIS A 151 -2.27 16.17 -14.74
CA HIS A 151 -3.02 16.62 -13.55
C HIS A 151 -3.56 15.46 -12.68
N LEU A 152 -2.84 14.34 -12.64
CA LEU A 152 -3.13 13.22 -11.77
C LEU A 152 -2.45 13.38 -10.41
N THR A 153 -2.95 12.65 -9.42
CA THR A 153 -2.20 12.40 -8.18
C THR A 153 -0.95 11.62 -8.54
N MET A 154 0.22 12.13 -8.15
CA MET A 154 1.47 11.44 -8.44
C MET A 154 1.62 10.20 -7.56
N SER A 155 2.19 9.16 -8.15
CA SER A 155 2.66 7.99 -7.44
C SER A 155 3.77 8.38 -6.46
N ARG A 156 3.84 7.66 -5.33
CA ARG A 156 4.98 7.86 -4.41
C ARG A 156 6.27 7.34 -5.04
N GLU A 157 7.40 7.83 -4.55
CA GLU A 157 8.70 7.35 -5.01
C GLU A 157 9.06 6.01 -4.35
N PRO A 158 9.76 5.10 -5.06
CA PRO A 158 10.35 3.91 -4.47
C PRO A 158 11.47 4.29 -3.50
N ASP A 159 11.60 3.53 -2.41
CA ASP A 159 12.53 3.83 -1.33
C ASP A 159 13.60 2.74 -1.15
N PRO A 160 14.88 3.01 -1.47
CA PRO A 160 15.93 2.01 -1.42
C PRO A 160 16.49 1.72 -0.02
N THR A 161 16.07 2.47 1.01
CA THR A 161 16.70 2.40 2.34
C THR A 161 16.54 1.05 3.03
N MET A 162 15.46 0.32 2.72
CA MET A 162 15.22 -1.01 3.30
C MET A 162 15.98 -2.14 2.61
N PHE A 163 16.68 -1.86 1.50
CA PHE A 163 17.34 -2.90 0.68
C PHE A 163 18.27 -3.77 1.52
N ALA A 164 19.15 -3.14 2.32
CA ALA A 164 20.18 -3.86 3.09
C ALA A 164 19.57 -4.80 4.13
N VAL A 165 18.57 -4.29 4.87
CA VAL A 165 17.83 -5.03 5.91
C VAL A 165 17.15 -6.25 5.29
N VAL A 166 16.41 -6.05 4.20
CA VAL A 166 15.68 -7.14 3.53
C VAL A 166 16.63 -8.14 2.88
N HIS A 167 17.70 -7.67 2.25
CA HIS A 167 18.73 -8.55 1.67
C HIS A 167 19.36 -9.44 2.75
N ALA A 168 19.80 -8.86 3.87
CA ALA A 168 20.39 -9.61 4.98
C ALA A 168 19.40 -10.64 5.57
N TRP A 169 18.14 -10.25 5.73
CA TRP A 169 17.08 -11.16 6.17
C TRP A 169 16.86 -12.31 5.17
N ALA A 170 16.72 -12.03 3.88
CA ALA A 170 16.55 -13.07 2.87
C ALA A 170 17.80 -13.97 2.73
N ALA A 171 18.99 -13.46 3.07
CA ALA A 171 20.23 -14.23 3.13
C ALA A 171 20.35 -15.12 4.39
N GLY A 172 19.44 -14.97 5.36
CA GLY A 172 19.34 -15.84 6.53
C GLY A 172 19.90 -15.29 7.85
N LEU A 173 20.26 -14.01 7.93
CA LEU A 173 20.74 -13.40 9.18
C LEU A 173 19.64 -13.30 10.24
N ASP A 174 19.99 -13.33 11.52
CA ASP A 174 18.98 -13.23 12.58
C ASP A 174 18.36 -11.84 12.66
N LEU A 175 17.12 -11.77 13.16
CA LEU A 175 16.35 -10.51 13.17
C LEU A 175 17.06 -9.42 13.99
N VAL A 176 17.71 -9.81 15.08
CA VAL A 176 18.45 -8.91 15.96
C VAL A 176 19.59 -8.24 15.19
N ASP A 177 20.34 -9.01 14.38
CA ASP A 177 21.44 -8.48 13.59
C ASP A 177 20.96 -7.57 12.45
N VAL A 178 19.77 -7.85 11.91
CA VAL A 178 19.20 -7.12 10.78
C VAL A 178 18.55 -5.80 11.21
N LEU A 179 18.12 -5.68 12.47
CA LEU A 179 17.47 -4.48 13.03
C LEU A 179 18.41 -3.57 13.85
N ASP A 180 19.71 -3.89 13.90
CA ASP A 180 20.68 -3.20 14.76
C ASP A 180 20.84 -1.69 14.43
N ASP A 181 20.46 -1.26 13.22
CA ASP A 181 20.57 0.14 12.74
C ASP A 181 19.36 1.05 13.07
N GLU A 182 18.44 0.66 13.95
CA GLU A 182 17.24 1.43 14.40
C GLU A 182 16.30 1.97 13.29
N LEU A 183 16.52 1.64 12.01
CA LEU A 183 15.70 2.13 10.89
C LEU A 183 14.22 1.80 11.02
N LEU A 184 13.90 0.69 11.69
CA LEU A 184 12.59 0.07 11.72
C LEU A 184 12.33 -0.55 13.09
N THR A 185 11.10 -0.42 13.60
CA THR A 185 10.67 -1.28 14.70
C THR A 185 10.45 -2.70 14.20
N GLY A 186 10.56 -3.71 15.08
CA GLY A 186 10.26 -5.10 14.71
C GLY A 186 8.83 -5.29 14.16
N GLY A 187 7.87 -4.52 14.66
CA GLY A 187 6.49 -4.54 14.17
C GLY A 187 6.37 -3.98 12.74
N ASP A 188 7.04 -2.86 12.45
CA ASP A 188 7.08 -2.28 11.11
C ASP A 188 7.81 -3.19 10.13
N PHE A 189 8.88 -3.85 10.58
CA PHE A 189 9.57 -4.87 9.79
C PHE A 189 8.64 -6.01 9.41
N VAL A 190 7.94 -6.64 10.37
CA VAL A 190 7.02 -7.76 10.09
C VAL A 190 5.90 -7.35 9.14
N ARG A 191 5.32 -6.15 9.34
CA ARG A 191 4.29 -5.62 8.44
C ARG A 191 4.81 -5.45 7.03
N THR A 192 5.97 -4.82 6.88
CA THR A 192 6.58 -4.55 5.56
C THR A 192 7.01 -5.86 4.89
N ALA A 193 7.55 -6.81 5.65
CA ALA A 193 7.91 -8.14 5.16
C ALA A 193 6.69 -8.90 4.62
N LYS A 194 5.51 -8.79 5.25
CA LYS A 194 4.27 -9.40 4.74
C LYS A 194 3.82 -8.77 3.41
N GLN A 195 3.93 -7.45 3.27
CA GLN A 195 3.65 -6.75 2.01
C GLN A 195 4.66 -7.15 0.92
N LEU A 196 5.94 -7.28 1.30
CA LEU A 196 7.00 -7.72 0.40
C LEU A 196 6.76 -9.15 -0.10
N ILE A 197 6.39 -10.08 0.78
CA ILE A 197 6.08 -11.47 0.42
C ILE A 197 4.95 -11.51 -0.62
N ASP A 198 3.90 -10.72 -0.42
CA ASP A 198 2.79 -10.64 -1.36
C ASP A 198 3.26 -10.10 -2.72
N LEU A 199 4.00 -8.99 -2.73
CA LEU A 199 4.54 -8.42 -3.97
C LEU A 199 5.49 -9.38 -4.70
N LEU A 200 6.38 -10.07 -3.97
CA LEU A 200 7.29 -11.06 -4.55
C LEU A 200 6.55 -12.22 -5.21
N ARG A 201 5.44 -12.67 -4.63
CA ARG A 201 4.57 -13.67 -5.28
C ARG A 201 3.95 -13.13 -6.56
N GLN A 202 3.46 -11.90 -6.56
CA GLN A 202 2.92 -11.25 -7.75
C GLN A 202 3.99 -11.07 -8.85
N ILE A 203 5.23 -10.68 -8.48
CA ILE A 203 6.38 -10.66 -9.41
C ILE A 203 6.61 -12.06 -9.98
N GLY A 204 6.56 -13.08 -9.13
CA GLY A 204 6.68 -14.49 -9.51
C GLY A 204 5.59 -15.00 -10.45
N ASP A 205 4.45 -14.33 -10.54
CA ASP A 205 3.34 -14.65 -11.44
C ASP A 205 3.36 -13.81 -12.72
N ALA A 206 3.88 -12.58 -12.65
CA ALA A 206 3.91 -11.64 -13.76
C ALA A 206 5.18 -11.72 -14.62
N ALA A 207 6.29 -12.25 -14.09
CA ALA A 207 7.58 -12.23 -14.79
C ALA A 207 7.61 -13.12 -16.05
N PRO A 208 8.08 -12.59 -17.21
CA PRO A 208 8.24 -13.38 -18.43
C PRO A 208 9.29 -14.49 -18.31
N SER A 209 10.42 -14.19 -17.66
CA SER A 209 11.53 -15.12 -17.47
C SER A 209 11.17 -16.20 -16.44
N PRO A 210 11.30 -17.51 -16.77
CA PRO A 210 11.10 -18.59 -15.81
C PRO A 210 12.05 -18.53 -14.61
N ASP A 211 13.29 -18.09 -14.82
CA ASP A 211 14.26 -17.96 -13.73
C ASP A 211 13.85 -16.85 -12.77
N THR A 212 13.46 -15.69 -13.29
CA THR A 212 12.94 -14.56 -12.49
C THR A 212 11.70 -14.96 -11.70
N ARG A 213 10.79 -15.75 -12.29
CA ARG A 213 9.65 -16.32 -11.55
C ARG A 213 10.09 -17.20 -10.38
N HIS A 214 11.09 -18.05 -10.61
CA HIS A 214 11.64 -18.93 -9.58
C HIS A 214 12.33 -18.11 -8.47
N GLN A 215 13.20 -17.15 -8.82
CA GLN A 215 13.91 -16.32 -7.85
C GLN A 215 12.94 -15.49 -7.00
N ALA A 216 11.90 -14.90 -7.60
CA ALA A 216 10.90 -14.13 -6.87
C ALA A 216 10.11 -14.99 -5.87
N ARG A 217 9.72 -16.21 -6.25
CA ARG A 217 9.05 -17.16 -5.35
C ARG A 217 9.97 -17.63 -4.22
N ALA A 218 11.22 -17.96 -4.54
CA ALA A 218 12.23 -18.32 -3.55
C ALA A 218 12.53 -17.16 -2.59
N ALA A 219 12.53 -15.91 -3.08
CA ALA A 219 12.67 -14.71 -2.25
C ALA A 219 11.48 -14.54 -1.30
N ALA A 220 10.26 -14.79 -1.77
CA ALA A 220 9.08 -14.77 -0.90
C ALA A 220 9.21 -15.79 0.23
N ASP A 221 9.66 -17.01 -0.08
CA ASP A 221 9.87 -18.07 0.91
C ASP A 221 11.02 -17.74 1.89
N ALA A 222 12.12 -17.15 1.39
CA ALA A 222 13.25 -16.74 2.21
C ALA A 222 12.90 -15.61 3.20
N VAL A 223 12.02 -14.70 2.79
CA VAL A 223 11.50 -13.64 3.67
C VAL A 223 10.48 -14.20 4.67
N ALA A 224 9.70 -15.21 4.27
CA ALA A 224 8.68 -15.86 5.09
C ALA A 224 9.28 -16.86 6.10
N ARG A 225 10.02 -16.34 7.09
CA ARG A 225 10.61 -17.16 8.18
C ARG A 225 10.51 -16.49 9.55
N GLY A 226 10.77 -17.25 10.61
CA GLY A 226 10.78 -16.76 11.99
C GLY A 226 9.52 -15.97 12.36
N VAL A 227 9.70 -14.82 13.01
CA VAL A 227 8.60 -13.96 13.48
C VAL A 227 7.67 -13.46 12.36
N VAL A 228 8.11 -13.49 11.09
CA VAL A 228 7.28 -13.03 9.95
C VAL A 228 6.12 -14.00 9.68
N VAL A 229 6.36 -15.30 9.90
CA VAL A 229 5.34 -16.35 9.73
C VAL A 229 4.64 -16.72 11.03
N SER A 230 5.21 -16.36 12.18
CA SER A 230 4.51 -16.50 13.47
C SER A 230 3.25 -15.63 13.49
N THR A 231 2.10 -16.28 13.60
CA THR A 231 0.82 -15.66 13.91
C THR A 231 0.85 -15.18 15.37
N ALA A 232 -0.01 -14.22 15.72
CA ALA A 232 -0.24 -13.89 17.13
C ALA A 232 -0.66 -15.14 17.94
N GLU A 233 -1.38 -16.08 17.31
CA GLU A 233 -1.74 -17.39 17.86
C GLU A 233 -0.49 -18.26 18.12
N ASP A 234 0.49 -18.26 17.21
CA ASP A 234 1.74 -19.03 17.39
C ASP A 234 2.62 -18.44 18.50
N LEU A 235 2.53 -17.13 18.73
CA LEU A 235 3.20 -16.44 19.85
C LEU A 235 2.52 -16.73 21.19
N ASP A 236 1.18 -16.73 21.23
CA ASP A 236 0.42 -17.08 22.44
C ASP A 236 0.62 -18.56 22.81
N GLU A 237 0.56 -19.49 21.84
CA GLU A 237 0.85 -20.91 22.09
C GLU A 237 2.30 -21.12 22.57
N ALA A 238 3.27 -20.42 21.99
CA ALA A 238 4.67 -20.51 22.43
C ALA A 238 4.88 -19.98 23.86
N LEU A 239 4.18 -18.91 24.23
CA LEU A 239 4.21 -18.35 25.59
C LEU A 239 3.50 -19.26 26.61
N GLU A 240 2.38 -19.87 26.24
CA GLU A 240 1.71 -20.87 27.08
C GLU A 240 2.58 -22.11 27.29
N HIS A 241 3.27 -22.59 26.24
CA HIS A 241 4.15 -23.74 26.34
C HIS A 241 5.42 -23.49 27.18
N ASP A 242 5.93 -22.26 27.18
CA ASP A 242 7.05 -21.83 28.02
C ASP A 242 6.63 -21.66 29.49
N GLN A 243 5.43 -21.10 29.74
CA GLN A 243 4.85 -21.03 31.10
C GLN A 243 4.62 -22.43 31.68
N LEU A 244 4.07 -23.36 30.89
CA LEU A 244 3.87 -24.76 31.30
C LEU A 244 5.20 -25.47 31.59
N ARG A 245 6.26 -25.19 30.83
CA ARG A 245 7.60 -25.72 31.11
C ARG A 245 8.16 -25.18 32.42
N GLN A 246 8.06 -23.87 32.65
CA GLN A 246 8.52 -23.25 33.89
C GLN A 246 7.73 -23.71 35.13
N GLU A 247 6.44 -24.04 34.99
CA GLU A 247 5.63 -24.64 36.06
C GLU A 247 5.98 -26.11 36.32
N THR A 248 6.30 -26.89 35.27
CA THR A 248 6.67 -28.31 35.42
C THR A 248 8.07 -28.47 36.03
N ASP A 249 9.00 -27.56 35.74
CA ASP A 249 10.35 -27.56 36.32
C ASP A 249 10.40 -27.00 37.76
N ALA A 250 9.28 -26.44 38.26
CA ALA A 250 9.16 -25.86 39.60
C ALA A 250 8.57 -26.81 40.66
N GLU A 251 8.12 -28.02 40.32
CA GLU A 251 7.73 -29.04 41.31
C GLU A 251 8.99 -29.79 41.82
N PRO A 252 9.40 -29.61 43.09
CA PRO A 252 10.45 -30.43 43.66
C PRO A 252 9.88 -31.81 44.00
N ASP A 253 10.66 -32.84 43.70
CA ASP A 253 10.41 -34.25 44.02
C ASP A 253 10.34 -34.48 45.55
N GLU A 254 9.19 -34.19 46.16
CA GLU A 254 8.87 -34.58 47.54
C GLU A 254 8.35 -36.03 47.61
N ARG A 255 9.05 -37.00 47.02
CA ARG A 255 8.83 -38.42 47.33
C ARG A 255 10.13 -39.21 47.33
N GLY A 256 10.99 -38.95 48.31
CA GLY A 256 12.22 -39.72 48.42
C GLY A 256 12.97 -39.63 49.74
N SER A 257 12.33 -39.88 50.89
CA SER A 257 13.04 -40.58 51.97
C SER A 257 12.08 -41.23 52.96
N ALA A 258 12.04 -42.56 52.92
CA ALA A 258 11.72 -43.40 54.07
C ALA A 258 12.98 -43.56 54.96
#